data_AF-A0A377UW09-F1
#
_entry.id   AF-A0A377UW09-F1
#
_cell.length_a   1.000
_cell.length_b   1.000
_cell.length_c   1.000
_cell.angle_alpha   90.00
_cell.angle_beta   90.00
_cell.angle_gamma   90.00
#
_symmetry.space_group_name_H-M   'P 1'
#
loop_
_entity.id
_entity.type
_entity.pdbx_description
1 polymer ?
#
loop_
_entity_poly.entity_id
_entity_poly.type
_entity_poly.pdbx_seq_one_letter_code
_entity_poly.pdbx_strand_id
1 'polypeptide(L)'
;MASISRRKREYLDSPAIDEREQEVLVRTAISQFEGYIKLNKKIPPEVLTSLNSIDDPARLADTIAAHMPLKLADKQSVLEMSDVNERLEYLMAMMESEIDLLQVEKRIRNRVKKQMEKSQREYYLNEQMKAIQKELGEMDDAPDENEALKRKIDAAKMPKEAKEKTEAELQKLKMMSPMSAEATVVRGYIDWMVQVPWNARSKVKKDLRQAQEILDTDHYGLERVKDRILEYLAVQSRVNKIKGPILCLVGPPG
;
A
#
# COMPACT_ATOMS: atom_id res chain seq x y z
N MET A 1 -6.86 18.11 -78.64
CA MET A 1 -6.38 16.71 -78.53
C MET A 1 -5.91 16.46 -77.11
N ALA A 2 -6.83 16.15 -76.19
CA ALA A 2 -6.49 15.76 -74.82
C ALA A 2 -6.28 14.24 -74.81
N SER A 3 -5.03 13.81 -74.69
CA SER A 3 -4.65 12.40 -74.59
C SER A 3 -5.15 11.82 -73.26
N ILE A 4 -6.22 11.04 -73.33
CA ILE A 4 -6.69 10.20 -72.23
C ILE A 4 -5.58 9.19 -71.92
N SER A 5 -4.89 9.41 -70.80
CA SER A 5 -3.94 8.46 -70.23
C SER A 5 -4.67 7.14 -69.96
N ARG A 6 -4.39 6.12 -70.77
CA ARG A 6 -4.87 4.76 -70.54
C ARG A 6 -4.23 4.28 -69.23
N ARG A 7 -4.98 4.33 -68.12
CA ARG A 7 -4.61 3.61 -66.90
C ARG A 7 -4.49 2.14 -67.27
N LYS A 8 -3.28 1.58 -67.17
CA LYS A 8 -3.07 0.13 -67.20
C LYS A 8 -3.93 -0.46 -66.08
N ARG A 9 -4.82 -1.38 -66.44
CA ARG A 9 -5.50 -2.23 -65.46
C ARG A 9 -4.52 -3.34 -65.11
N GLU A 10 -3.93 -3.27 -63.93
CA GLU A 10 -3.27 -4.42 -63.32
C GLU A 10 -4.32 -5.21 -62.57
N TYR A 11 -4.54 -6.44 -63.02
CA TYR A 11 -5.37 -7.41 -62.30
C TYR A 11 -4.45 -8.13 -61.33
N LEU A 12 -4.84 -8.18 -60.05
CA LEU A 12 -4.20 -9.03 -59.06
C LEU A 12 -4.57 -10.47 -59.39
N ASP A 13 -3.67 -11.18 -60.06
CA ASP A 13 -3.81 -12.61 -60.31
C ASP A 13 -3.28 -13.34 -59.08
N SER A 14 -4.16 -14.04 -58.37
CA SER A 14 -3.77 -14.83 -57.20
C SER A 14 -3.22 -16.18 -57.66
N PRO A 15 -1.98 -16.55 -57.30
CA PRO A 15 -1.42 -17.84 -57.68
C PRO A 15 -2.20 -19.00 -57.05
N ALA A 16 -2.30 -20.12 -57.77
CA ALA A 16 -2.88 -21.36 -57.25
C ALA A 16 -1.87 -22.04 -56.32
N ILE A 17 -2.28 -22.35 -55.09
CA ILE A 17 -1.45 -22.91 -54.02
C ILE A 17 -1.97 -24.32 -53.66
N ASP A 18 -1.19 -25.07 -52.86
CA ASP A 18 -1.59 -26.35 -52.26
C ASP A 18 -2.89 -26.20 -51.46
N GLU A 19 -3.96 -26.75 -52.03
CA GLU A 19 -5.35 -26.71 -51.57
C GLU A 19 -5.49 -27.18 -50.11
N ARG A 20 -4.60 -28.08 -49.68
CA ARG A 20 -4.65 -28.74 -48.37
C ARG A 20 -4.16 -27.85 -47.23
N GLU A 21 -3.11 -27.07 -47.44
CA GLU A 21 -2.63 -26.09 -46.44
C GLU A 21 -3.60 -24.91 -46.34
N GLN A 22 -4.16 -24.48 -47.47
CA GLN A 22 -5.12 -23.39 -47.53
C GLN A 22 -6.42 -23.70 -46.77
N GLU A 23 -6.96 -24.91 -46.89
CA GLU A 23 -8.13 -25.34 -46.10
C GLU A 23 -7.90 -25.26 -44.58
N VAL A 24 -6.72 -25.71 -44.12
CA VAL A 24 -6.36 -25.67 -42.69
C VAL A 24 -6.23 -24.22 -42.21
N LEU A 25 -5.63 -23.36 -43.03
CA LEU A 25 -5.44 -21.95 -42.72
C LEU A 25 -6.78 -21.21 -42.59
N VAL A 26 -7.69 -21.41 -43.55
CA VAL A 26 -9.05 -20.83 -43.53
C VAL A 26 -9.80 -21.24 -42.27
N ARG A 27 -9.75 -22.53 -41.93
CA ARG A 27 -10.45 -23.05 -40.75
C ARG A 27 -9.90 -22.47 -39.45
N THR A 28 -8.58 -22.28 -39.38
CA THR A 28 -7.92 -21.64 -38.23
C THR A 28 -8.28 -20.15 -38.15
N ALA A 29 -8.26 -19.44 -39.28
CA ALA A 29 -8.62 -18.02 -39.34
C ALA A 29 -10.06 -17.77 -38.87
N ILE A 30 -11.02 -18.60 -39.31
CA ILE A 30 -12.42 -18.55 -38.85
C ILE A 30 -12.51 -18.78 -37.34
N SER A 31 -11.81 -19.80 -36.82
CA SER A 31 -11.82 -20.12 -35.38
C SER A 31 -11.24 -18.99 -34.53
N GLN A 32 -10.14 -18.38 -34.99
CA GLN A 32 -9.52 -17.24 -34.31
C GLN A 32 -10.43 -16.01 -34.37
N PHE A 33 -11.07 -15.75 -35.51
CA PHE A 33 -12.04 -14.67 -35.66
C PHE A 33 -13.28 -14.86 -34.77
N GLU A 34 -13.73 -16.10 -34.57
CA GLU A 34 -14.77 -16.42 -33.57
C GLU A 34 -14.33 -16.05 -32.15
N GLY A 35 -13.09 -16.38 -31.79
CA GLY A 35 -12.49 -15.97 -30.51
C GLY A 35 -12.44 -14.44 -30.36
N TYR A 36 -12.08 -13.74 -31.44
CA TYR A 36 -12.03 -12.29 -31.49
C TYR A 36 -13.41 -11.64 -31.29
N ILE A 37 -14.46 -12.08 -32.00
CA ILE A 37 -15.83 -11.54 -31.85
C ILE A 37 -16.36 -11.73 -30.43
N LYS A 38 -16.09 -12.88 -29.78
CA LYS A 38 -16.53 -13.13 -28.40
C LYS A 38 -15.95 -12.12 -27.40
N LEU A 39 -14.76 -11.58 -27.68
CA LEU A 39 -14.12 -10.54 -26.87
C LEU A 39 -14.54 -9.13 -27.31
N ASN A 40 -14.68 -8.90 -28.62
CA ASN A 40 -15.06 -7.62 -29.19
C ASN A 40 -16.56 -7.51 -29.45
N LYS A 41 -17.30 -7.03 -28.44
CA LYS A 41 -18.76 -6.81 -28.49
C LYS A 41 -19.24 -5.76 -29.51
N LYS A 42 -18.34 -5.09 -30.24
CA LYS A 42 -18.72 -4.10 -31.26
C LYS A 42 -19.15 -4.73 -32.57
N ILE A 43 -18.73 -5.97 -32.83
CA ILE A 43 -19.04 -6.69 -34.07
C ILE A 43 -20.27 -7.57 -33.83
N PRO A 44 -21.34 -7.46 -34.66
CA PRO A 44 -22.49 -8.34 -34.54
C PRO A 44 -22.09 -9.81 -34.76
N PRO A 45 -22.57 -10.75 -33.93
CA PRO A 45 -22.26 -12.17 -34.09
C PRO A 45 -22.80 -12.75 -35.40
N GLU A 46 -23.78 -12.10 -36.03
CA GLU A 46 -24.34 -12.45 -37.35
C GLU A 46 -23.30 -12.39 -38.48
N VAL A 47 -22.25 -11.58 -38.33
CA VAL A 47 -21.16 -11.50 -39.31
C VAL A 47 -20.39 -12.82 -39.38
N LEU A 48 -20.28 -13.55 -38.28
CA LEU A 48 -19.59 -14.83 -38.20
C LEU A 48 -20.30 -15.91 -39.03
N THR A 49 -21.63 -15.95 -38.98
CA THR A 49 -22.44 -16.83 -39.83
C THR A 49 -22.27 -16.51 -41.32
N SER A 50 -22.13 -15.23 -41.68
CA SER A 50 -21.90 -14.83 -43.07
C SER A 50 -20.49 -15.17 -43.57
N LEU A 51 -19.49 -15.18 -42.69
CA LEU A 51 -18.11 -15.55 -43.02
C LEU A 51 -17.96 -17.06 -43.21
N ASN A 52 -18.65 -17.87 -42.42
CA ASN A 52 -18.66 -19.33 -42.57
C ASN A 52 -19.25 -19.82 -43.91
N SER A 53 -20.02 -18.98 -44.61
CA SER A 53 -20.59 -19.31 -45.94
C SER A 53 -19.72 -18.86 -47.12
N ILE A 54 -18.56 -18.25 -46.88
CA ILE A 54 -17.67 -17.77 -47.95
C ILE A 54 -16.66 -18.88 -48.27
N ASP A 55 -16.80 -19.49 -49.45
CA ASP A 55 -15.86 -20.49 -49.96
C ASP A 55 -14.57 -19.88 -50.53
N ASP A 56 -14.58 -18.60 -50.93
CA ASP A 56 -13.42 -17.92 -51.49
C ASP A 56 -12.49 -17.37 -50.38
N PRO A 57 -11.28 -17.93 -50.20
CA PRO A 57 -10.35 -17.50 -49.16
C PRO A 57 -9.86 -16.06 -49.35
N ALA A 58 -9.82 -15.56 -50.59
CA ALA A 58 -9.44 -14.17 -50.84
C ALA A 58 -10.50 -13.21 -50.27
N ARG A 59 -11.77 -13.48 -50.57
CA ARG A 59 -12.90 -12.71 -50.03
C ARG A 59 -13.05 -12.85 -48.52
N LEU A 60 -12.70 -14.01 -47.96
CA LEU A 60 -12.68 -14.23 -46.52
C LEU A 60 -11.66 -13.31 -45.83
N ALA A 61 -10.43 -13.25 -46.34
CA ALA A 61 -9.39 -12.35 -45.83
C ALA A 61 -9.82 -10.88 -45.88
N ASP A 62 -10.40 -10.44 -47.00
CA ASP A 62 -10.88 -9.05 -47.16
C ASP A 62 -12.00 -8.70 -46.17
N THR A 63 -12.91 -9.64 -45.94
CA THR A 63 -14.04 -9.45 -45.01
C THR A 63 -13.54 -9.36 -43.56
N ILE A 64 -12.57 -10.21 -43.17
CA ILE A 64 -11.92 -10.15 -41.85
C ILE A 64 -11.20 -8.80 -41.67
N ALA A 65 -10.42 -8.36 -42.67
CA ALA A 65 -9.71 -7.10 -42.64
C ALA A 65 -10.65 -5.87 -42.53
N ALA A 66 -11.85 -5.94 -43.12
CA ALA A 66 -12.85 -4.88 -43.05
C ALA A 66 -13.45 -4.72 -41.65
N HIS A 67 -13.64 -5.82 -40.93
CA HIS A 67 -14.23 -5.83 -39.58
C HIS A 67 -13.21 -5.62 -38.45
N MET A 68 -11.91 -5.66 -38.75
CA MET A 68 -10.86 -5.37 -37.78
C MET A 68 -10.46 -3.88 -37.75
N PRO A 69 -10.16 -3.33 -36.56
CA PRO A 69 -9.69 -1.96 -36.39
C PRO A 69 -8.19 -1.83 -36.73
N LEU A 70 -7.80 -2.19 -37.95
CA LEU A 70 -6.42 -2.10 -38.44
C LEU A 70 -6.01 -0.63 -38.67
N LYS A 71 -4.72 -0.33 -38.46
CA LYS A 71 -4.17 0.99 -38.82
C LYS A 71 -4.10 1.13 -40.34
N LEU A 72 -4.05 2.36 -40.84
CA LEU A 72 -4.01 2.63 -42.28
C LEU A 72 -2.84 1.92 -42.98
N ALA A 73 -1.67 1.89 -42.34
CA ALA A 73 -0.49 1.19 -42.86
C ALA A 73 -0.75 -0.32 -43.02
N ASP A 74 -1.36 -0.94 -42.01
CA ASP A 74 -1.66 -2.38 -42.01
C ASP A 74 -2.80 -2.71 -43.00
N LYS A 75 -3.75 -1.79 -43.22
CA LYS A 75 -4.78 -1.97 -44.26
C LYS A 75 -4.18 -1.91 -45.67
N GLN A 76 -3.18 -1.07 -45.87
CA GLN A 76 -2.49 -0.94 -47.14
C GLN A 76 -1.62 -2.17 -47.41
N SER A 77 -0.88 -2.68 -46.41
CA SER A 77 -0.07 -3.89 -46.57
C SER A 77 -0.93 -5.11 -46.92
N VAL A 78 -2.08 -5.28 -46.28
CA VAL A 78 -3.05 -6.34 -46.59
C VAL A 78 -3.59 -6.24 -48.03
N LEU A 79 -3.75 -5.03 -48.56
CA LEU A 79 -4.18 -4.82 -49.96
C LEU A 79 -3.06 -5.06 -50.99
N GLU A 80 -1.81 -4.86 -50.59
CA GLU A 80 -0.62 -5.06 -51.44
C GLU A 80 -0.18 -6.52 -51.50
N MET A 81 -0.56 -7.34 -50.52
CA MET A 81 -0.30 -8.79 -50.50
C MET A 81 -1.13 -9.50 -51.57
N SER A 82 -0.45 -10.00 -52.60
CA SER A 82 -1.05 -10.80 -53.68
C SER A 82 -1.26 -12.27 -53.28
N ASP A 83 -0.51 -12.78 -52.30
CA ASP A 83 -0.67 -14.13 -51.77
C ASP A 83 -1.76 -14.13 -50.68
N VAL A 84 -2.79 -14.95 -50.88
CA VAL A 84 -3.92 -15.09 -49.96
C VAL A 84 -3.50 -15.74 -48.64
N ASN A 85 -2.55 -16.67 -48.67
CA ASN A 85 -2.09 -17.38 -47.48
C ASN A 85 -1.27 -16.44 -46.58
N GLU A 86 -0.30 -15.72 -47.17
CA GLU A 86 0.48 -14.71 -46.45
C GLU A 86 -0.42 -13.64 -45.81
N ARG A 87 -1.45 -13.22 -46.56
CA ARG A 87 -2.44 -12.25 -46.07
C ARG A 87 -3.28 -12.79 -44.91
N LEU A 88 -3.72 -14.04 -44.98
CA LEU A 88 -4.46 -14.70 -43.89
C LEU A 88 -3.58 -14.86 -42.65
N GLU A 89 -2.33 -15.31 -42.81
CA GLU A 89 -1.37 -15.42 -41.70
C GLU A 89 -1.11 -14.06 -41.04
N TYR A 90 -0.95 -13.01 -41.84
CA TYR A 90 -0.77 -11.65 -41.33
C TYR A 90 -1.99 -11.17 -40.54
N LEU A 91 -3.21 -11.39 -41.07
CA LEU A 91 -4.44 -11.07 -40.35
C LEU A 91 -4.59 -11.88 -39.07
N MET A 92 -4.17 -13.15 -39.07
CA MET A 92 -4.18 -14.01 -37.88
C MET A 92 -3.22 -13.51 -36.79
N ALA A 93 -2.02 -13.05 -37.17
CA ALA A 93 -1.09 -12.43 -36.22
C ALA A 93 -1.67 -11.14 -35.61
N MET A 94 -2.33 -10.32 -36.43
CA MET A 94 -2.98 -9.10 -35.97
C MET A 94 -4.18 -9.40 -35.05
N MET A 95 -4.97 -10.43 -35.37
CA MET A 95 -6.06 -10.91 -34.51
C MET A 95 -5.53 -11.35 -33.14
N GLU A 96 -4.44 -12.11 -33.09
CA GLU A 96 -3.86 -12.58 -31.83
C GLU A 96 -3.42 -11.40 -30.94
N SER A 97 -2.70 -10.43 -31.53
CA SER A 97 -2.27 -9.24 -30.80
C SER A 97 -3.45 -8.44 -30.22
N GLU A 98 -4.56 -8.34 -30.95
CA GLU A 98 -5.77 -7.66 -30.48
C GLU A 98 -6.51 -8.47 -29.41
N ILE A 99 -6.57 -9.79 -29.54
CA ILE A 99 -7.13 -10.69 -28.53
C ILE A 99 -6.40 -10.50 -27.20
N ASP A 100 -5.07 -10.49 -27.22
CA ASP A 100 -4.24 -10.29 -26.03
C ASP A 100 -4.50 -8.93 -25.37
N LEU A 101 -4.57 -7.86 -26.16
CA LEU A 101 -4.87 -6.53 -25.68
C LEU A 101 -6.25 -6.49 -25.00
N LEU A 102 -7.29 -7.03 -25.63
CA LEU A 102 -8.64 -7.09 -25.08
C LEU A 102 -8.71 -7.93 -23.80
N GLN A 103 -7.93 -9.01 -23.69
CA GLN A 103 -7.86 -9.81 -22.46
C GLN A 103 -7.20 -9.05 -21.31
N VAL A 104 -6.13 -8.29 -21.59
CA VAL A 104 -5.48 -7.41 -20.60
C VAL A 104 -6.47 -6.34 -20.12
N GLU A 105 -7.16 -5.66 -21.04
CA GLU A 105 -8.19 -4.67 -20.68
C GLU A 105 -9.29 -5.27 -19.81
N LYS A 106 -9.78 -6.47 -20.15
CA LYS A 106 -10.81 -7.19 -19.37
C LYS A 106 -10.32 -7.49 -17.96
N ARG A 107 -9.06 -7.94 -17.79
CA ARG A 107 -8.46 -8.18 -16.47
C ARG A 107 -8.36 -6.89 -15.65
N ILE A 108 -7.92 -5.79 -16.26
CA ILE A 108 -7.84 -4.47 -15.61
C ILE A 108 -9.22 -4.02 -15.17
N ARG A 109 -10.22 -4.06 -16.07
CA ARG A 109 -11.60 -3.67 -15.78
C ARG A 109 -12.20 -4.47 -14.63
N ASN A 110 -11.97 -5.78 -14.59
CA ASN A 110 -12.44 -6.64 -13.50
C ASN A 110 -11.76 -6.30 -12.15
N ARG A 111 -10.46 -6.00 -12.16
CA ARG A 111 -9.74 -5.59 -10.94
C ARG A 111 -10.27 -4.25 -10.42
N VAL A 112 -10.46 -3.27 -11.30
CA VAL A 112 -11.05 -1.96 -10.95
C VAL A 112 -12.45 -2.13 -10.37
N LYS A 113 -13.31 -2.94 -11.00
CA LYS A 113 -14.67 -3.20 -10.52
C LYS A 113 -14.67 -3.83 -9.11
N LYS A 114 -13.85 -4.85 -8.88
CA LYS A 114 -13.71 -5.48 -7.55
C LYS A 114 -13.20 -4.49 -6.50
N GLN A 115 -12.26 -3.63 -6.86
CA GLN A 115 -11.73 -2.61 -5.95
C GLN A 115 -12.80 -1.57 -5.60
N MET A 116 -13.57 -1.09 -6.59
CA MET A 116 -14.68 -0.16 -6.36
C MET A 116 -15.76 -0.77 -5.45
N GLU A 117 -16.17 -2.01 -5.69
CA GLU A 117 -17.15 -2.72 -4.86
C GLU A 117 -16.64 -2.88 -3.42
N LYS A 118 -15.34 -3.18 -3.23
CA LYS A 118 -14.73 -3.26 -1.91
C LYS A 118 -14.76 -1.91 -1.19
N SER A 119 -14.33 -0.83 -1.85
CA SER A 119 -14.32 0.51 -1.26
C SER A 119 -15.71 1.03 -0.94
N GLN A 120 -16.70 0.78 -1.80
CA GLN A 120 -18.10 1.13 -1.51
C GLN A 120 -18.65 0.35 -0.31
N ARG A 121 -18.34 -0.96 -0.22
CA ARG A 121 -18.75 -1.78 0.91
C ARG A 121 -18.10 -1.31 2.22
N GLU A 122 -16.80 -1.02 2.22
CA GLU A 122 -16.10 -0.49 3.39
C GLU A 122 -16.65 0.87 3.83
N TYR A 123 -16.91 1.78 2.87
CA TYR A 123 -17.55 3.06 3.16
C TYR A 123 -18.92 2.88 3.81
N TYR A 124 -19.77 2.03 3.22
CA TYR A 124 -21.11 1.75 3.73
C TYR A 124 -21.07 1.12 5.14
N LEU A 125 -20.21 0.14 5.37
CA LEU A 125 -20.04 -0.50 6.68
C LEU A 125 -19.54 0.47 7.74
N ASN A 126 -18.61 1.37 7.39
CA ASN A 126 -18.12 2.38 8.33
C ASN A 126 -19.21 3.39 8.70
N GLU A 127 -20.03 3.84 7.74
CA GLU A 127 -21.17 4.70 8.04
C GLU A 127 -22.22 3.99 8.89
N GLN A 128 -22.48 2.69 8.63
CA GLN A 128 -23.35 1.89 9.51
C GLN A 128 -22.78 1.78 10.92
N MET A 129 -21.48 1.51 11.08
CA MET A 129 -20.84 1.43 12.40
C MET A 129 -20.93 2.75 13.15
N LYS A 130 -20.71 3.91 12.49
CA LYS A 130 -20.89 5.22 13.11
C LYS A 130 -22.34 5.47 13.54
N ALA A 131 -23.30 5.08 12.70
CA ALA A 131 -24.71 5.20 13.03
C ALA A 131 -25.08 4.31 14.23
N ILE A 132 -24.60 3.06 14.26
CA ILE A 132 -24.80 2.13 15.38
C ILE A 132 -24.15 2.66 16.66
N GLN A 133 -22.92 3.17 16.62
CA GLN A 133 -22.23 3.77 17.77
C GLN A 133 -22.98 4.99 18.31
N LYS A 134 -23.57 5.80 17.42
CA LYS A 134 -24.39 6.95 17.81
C LYS A 134 -25.72 6.52 18.47
N GLU A 135 -26.37 5.48 17.94
CA GLU A 135 -27.62 4.93 18.49
C GLU A 135 -27.40 4.14 19.80
N LEU A 136 -26.24 3.51 19.97
CA LEU A 136 -25.86 2.78 21.19
C LEU A 136 -25.52 3.71 22.38
N GLY A 137 -25.50 5.03 22.20
CA GLY A 137 -25.53 5.97 23.32
C GLY A 137 -24.23 6.13 24.11
N GLU A 138 -23.05 5.89 23.53
CA GLU A 138 -21.74 6.18 24.16
C GLU A 138 -21.09 7.47 23.61
N MET A 139 -21.87 8.54 23.47
CA MET A 139 -21.30 9.87 23.30
C MET A 139 -22.02 10.84 24.21
N ASP A 140 -21.59 10.90 25.48
CA ASP A 140 -21.52 12.21 26.14
C ASP A 140 -20.58 12.40 27.35
N ASP A 141 -19.75 11.44 27.81
CA ASP A 141 -18.83 11.80 28.94
C ASP A 141 -17.55 10.96 29.17
N ALA A 142 -17.09 10.18 28.19
CA ALA A 142 -15.76 9.59 28.26
C ALA A 142 -14.81 10.40 27.37
N PRO A 143 -13.96 11.31 27.91
CA PRO A 143 -12.85 11.83 27.12
C PRO A 143 -12.08 10.63 26.58
N ASP A 144 -11.81 10.62 25.26
CA ASP A 144 -11.08 9.54 24.59
C ASP A 144 -9.85 9.21 25.45
N GLU A 145 -9.89 8.08 26.17
CA GLU A 145 -8.85 7.72 27.14
C GLU A 145 -7.48 7.74 26.45
N ASN A 146 -7.47 7.43 25.15
CA ASN A 146 -6.30 7.47 24.31
C ASN A 146 -5.76 8.89 24.11
N GLU A 147 -6.63 9.88 23.97
CA GLU A 147 -6.24 11.29 23.88
C GLU A 147 -5.71 11.79 25.23
N ALA A 148 -6.34 11.39 26.33
CA ALA A 148 -5.85 11.70 27.67
C ALA A 148 -4.45 11.10 27.93
N LEU A 149 -4.23 9.84 27.52
CA LEU A 149 -2.91 9.19 27.59
C LEU A 149 -1.89 9.91 26.70
N LYS A 150 -2.28 10.32 25.48
CA LYS A 150 -1.40 11.07 24.60
C LYS A 150 -0.96 12.40 25.22
N ARG A 151 -1.90 13.17 25.79
CA ARG A 151 -1.61 14.42 26.50
C ARG A 151 -0.64 14.22 27.66
N LYS A 152 -0.79 13.11 28.42
CA LYS A 152 0.11 12.75 29.51
C LYS A 152 1.53 12.40 29.01
N ILE A 153 1.65 11.67 27.91
CA ILE A 153 2.95 11.34 27.29
C ILE A 153 3.67 12.62 26.85
N ASP A 154 2.96 13.54 26.21
CA ASP A 154 3.52 14.83 25.79
C ASP A 154 3.94 15.71 26.98
N ALA A 155 3.16 15.69 28.06
CA ALA A 155 3.45 16.42 29.29
C ALA A 155 4.66 15.87 30.07
N ALA A 156 4.92 14.56 30.01
CA ALA A 156 5.99 13.90 30.76
C ALA A 156 7.42 14.31 30.33
N LYS A 157 7.57 14.99 29.17
CA LYS A 157 8.87 15.45 28.63
C LYS A 157 9.92 14.33 28.55
N MET A 158 9.51 13.18 28.02
CA MET A 158 10.36 12.01 27.84
C MET A 158 11.49 12.26 26.83
N PRO A 159 12.65 11.59 26.94
CA PRO A 159 13.66 11.54 25.89
C PRO A 159 13.08 10.97 24.58
N LYS A 160 13.68 11.32 23.44
CA LYS A 160 13.18 10.94 22.10
C LYS A 160 12.91 9.44 21.96
N GLU A 161 13.88 8.60 22.36
CA GLU A 161 13.78 7.14 22.24
C GLU A 161 12.63 6.57 23.09
N ALA A 162 12.47 7.07 24.31
CA ALA A 162 11.39 6.65 25.22
C ALA A 162 10.03 7.10 24.68
N LYS A 163 9.92 8.34 24.22
CA LYS A 163 8.68 8.90 23.65
C LYS A 163 8.21 8.09 22.43
N GLU A 164 9.12 7.83 21.49
CA GLU A 164 8.81 7.09 20.26
C GLU A 164 8.33 5.67 20.57
N LYS A 165 8.97 4.99 21.52
CA LYS A 165 8.54 3.66 21.98
C LYS A 165 7.17 3.69 22.66
N THR A 166 6.92 4.65 23.54
CA THR A 166 5.62 4.79 24.22
C THR A 166 4.50 5.17 23.25
N GLU A 167 4.76 5.99 22.24
CA GLU A 167 3.80 6.30 21.17
C GLU A 167 3.48 5.08 20.30
N ALA A 168 4.48 4.26 19.98
CA ALA A 168 4.25 3.02 19.24
C ALA A 168 3.33 2.04 20.02
N GLU A 169 3.53 1.92 21.34
CA GLU A 169 2.66 1.11 22.20
C GLU A 169 1.25 1.72 22.32
N LEU A 170 1.12 3.06 22.35
CA LEU A 170 -0.19 3.72 22.30
C LEU A 170 -0.94 3.44 20.99
N GLN A 171 -0.25 3.40 19.86
CA GLN A 171 -0.87 3.03 18.58
C GLN A 171 -1.35 1.58 18.56
N LYS A 172 -0.59 0.66 19.17
CA LYS A 172 -1.03 -0.73 19.34
C LYS A 172 -2.28 -0.81 20.21
N LEU A 173 -2.32 -0.06 21.33
CA LEU A 173 -3.47 -0.01 22.24
C LEU A 173 -4.75 0.43 21.49
N LYS A 174 -4.66 1.41 20.59
CA LYS A 174 -5.80 1.89 19.78
C LYS A 174 -6.39 0.83 18.84
N MET A 175 -5.57 -0.12 18.39
CA MET A 175 -6.02 -1.20 17.50
C MET A 175 -6.55 -2.43 18.26
N MET A 176 -6.33 -2.49 19.57
CA MET A 176 -6.76 -3.59 20.43
C MET A 176 -8.18 -3.35 20.96
N SER A 177 -8.92 -4.43 21.21
CA SER A 177 -10.19 -4.35 21.93
C SER A 177 -9.94 -3.95 23.39
N PRO A 178 -10.69 -2.99 23.96
CA PRO A 178 -10.49 -2.50 25.33
C PRO A 178 -10.70 -3.56 26.42
N MET A 179 -11.39 -4.66 26.11
CA MET A 179 -11.60 -5.80 27.01
C MET A 179 -10.51 -6.88 26.92
N SER A 180 -9.51 -6.73 26.04
CA SER A 180 -8.42 -7.69 25.91
C SER A 180 -7.47 -7.64 27.11
N ALA A 181 -7.01 -8.81 27.58
CA ALA A 181 -5.99 -8.90 28.63
C ALA A 181 -4.67 -8.20 28.22
N GLU A 182 -4.35 -8.20 26.92
CA GLU A 182 -3.16 -7.53 26.38
C GLU A 182 -3.29 -6.00 26.47
N ALA A 183 -4.49 -5.46 26.27
CA ALA A 183 -4.74 -4.02 26.36
C ALA A 183 -4.47 -3.50 27.78
N THR A 184 -4.79 -4.29 28.81
CA THR A 184 -4.51 -3.95 30.21
C THR A 184 -3.00 -3.89 30.49
N VAL A 185 -2.21 -4.81 29.93
CA VAL A 185 -0.75 -4.83 30.09
C VAL A 185 -0.12 -3.61 29.43
N VAL A 186 -0.52 -3.29 28.19
CA VAL A 186 -0.01 -2.13 27.45
C VAL A 186 -0.41 -0.82 28.13
N ARG A 187 -1.65 -0.71 28.61
CA ARG A 187 -2.10 0.45 29.40
C ARG A 187 -1.25 0.64 30.65
N GLY A 188 -0.99 -0.45 31.39
CA GLY A 188 -0.08 -0.44 32.53
C GLY A 188 1.31 0.07 32.13
N TYR A 189 1.92 -0.49 31.08
CA TYR A 189 3.22 -0.04 30.60
C TYR A 189 3.27 1.46 30.30
N ILE A 190 2.26 1.99 29.60
CA ILE A 190 2.19 3.43 29.28
C ILE A 190 2.08 4.27 30.54
N ASP A 191 1.27 3.86 31.52
CA ASP A 191 1.13 4.57 32.79
C ASP A 191 2.45 4.62 33.58
N TRP A 192 3.17 3.49 33.66
CA TRP A 192 4.50 3.45 34.27
C TRP A 192 5.47 4.40 33.57
N MET A 193 5.48 4.42 32.23
CA MET A 193 6.34 5.32 31.46
C MET A 193 6.04 6.79 31.73
N VAL A 194 4.77 7.15 31.93
CA VAL A 194 4.34 8.53 32.25
C VAL A 194 4.74 8.93 33.68
N GLN A 195 4.63 8.01 34.64
CA GLN A 195 4.91 8.30 36.06
C GLN A 195 6.41 8.49 36.37
N VAL A 196 7.30 7.96 35.53
CA VAL A 196 8.74 8.12 35.71
C VAL A 196 9.14 9.61 35.53
N PRO A 197 9.90 10.20 36.48
CA PRO A 197 10.31 11.61 36.40
C PRO A 197 11.48 11.81 35.42
N TRP A 198 11.19 11.85 34.12
CA TRP A 198 12.21 11.96 33.06
C TRP A 198 13.01 13.27 33.11
N ASN A 199 12.32 14.39 33.32
CA ASN A 199 12.91 15.73 33.29
C ASN A 199 12.57 16.56 34.54
N ALA A 200 11.95 15.94 35.55
CA ALA A 200 11.65 16.59 36.82
C ALA A 200 12.81 16.34 37.80
N ARG A 201 13.54 17.40 38.15
CA ARG A 201 14.62 17.36 39.15
C ARG A 201 14.39 18.41 40.21
N SER A 202 14.59 18.05 41.47
CA SER A 202 14.58 19.01 42.57
C SER A 202 15.85 19.86 42.56
N LYS A 203 15.72 21.11 42.99
CA LYS A 203 16.87 22.02 43.12
C LYS A 203 17.71 21.59 44.34
N VAL A 204 18.92 21.14 44.09
CA VAL A 204 19.87 20.77 45.15
C VAL A 204 20.53 22.03 45.72
N LYS A 205 20.45 22.22 47.04
CA LYS A 205 21.20 23.25 47.77
C LYS A 205 22.62 22.73 48.03
N LYS A 206 23.63 23.55 47.78
CA LYS A 206 25.05 23.20 47.91
C LYS A 206 25.73 23.99 49.04
N ASP A 207 25.07 24.09 50.19
CA ASP A 207 25.62 24.80 51.36
C ASP A 207 26.15 23.78 52.38
N LEU A 208 27.47 23.80 52.58
CA LEU A 208 28.16 22.90 53.52
C LEU A 208 27.93 23.31 54.98
N ARG A 209 27.75 24.61 55.27
CA ARG A 209 27.51 25.06 56.64
C ARG A 209 26.14 24.60 57.12
N GLN A 210 25.14 24.76 56.27
CA GLN A 210 23.80 24.23 56.52
C GLN A 210 23.83 22.70 56.70
N ALA A 211 24.60 21.98 55.88
CA ALA A 211 24.72 20.54 56.03
C ALA A 211 25.35 20.13 57.36
N GLN A 212 26.39 20.86 57.82
CA GLN A 212 27.02 20.62 59.11
C GLN A 212 26.04 20.84 60.27
N GLU A 213 25.32 21.97 60.27
CA GLU A 213 24.33 22.29 61.31
C GLU A 213 23.23 21.23 61.43
N ILE A 214 22.73 20.71 60.29
CA ILE A 214 21.74 19.63 60.26
C ILE A 214 22.35 18.32 60.82
N LEU A 215 23.57 17.97 60.42
CA LEU A 215 24.24 16.76 60.92
C LEU A 215 24.48 16.83 62.44
N ASP A 216 24.82 17.99 62.97
CA ASP A 216 25.03 18.22 64.40
C ASP A 216 23.72 18.23 65.20
N THR A 217 22.62 18.66 64.58
CA THR A 217 21.28 18.63 65.18
C THR A 217 20.71 17.21 65.22
N ASP A 218 20.82 16.48 64.11
CA ASP A 218 20.18 15.17 63.97
C ASP A 218 20.97 14.05 64.67
N HIS A 219 22.29 14.21 64.87
CA HIS A 219 23.15 13.17 65.43
C HIS A 219 24.16 13.75 66.43
N TYR A 220 24.16 13.22 67.66
CA TYR A 220 25.16 13.59 68.67
C TYR A 220 26.46 12.78 68.50
N GLY A 221 27.62 13.44 68.57
CA GLY A 221 28.93 12.80 68.39
C GLY A 221 29.27 12.53 66.92
N LEU A 222 29.93 11.39 66.64
CA LEU A 222 30.31 10.93 65.29
C LEU A 222 31.14 11.93 64.45
N GLU A 223 31.95 12.77 65.10
CA GLU A 223 32.81 13.80 64.49
C GLU A 223 33.52 13.29 63.21
N ARG A 224 34.24 12.17 63.31
CA ARG A 224 34.98 11.58 62.18
C ARG A 224 34.09 11.17 61.00
N VAL A 225 32.85 10.76 61.25
CA VAL A 225 31.91 10.33 60.19
C VAL A 225 31.27 11.56 59.56
N LYS A 226 30.89 12.55 60.36
CA LYS A 226 30.36 13.83 59.88
C LYS A 226 31.36 14.55 58.98
N ASP A 227 32.63 14.60 59.38
CA ASP A 227 33.71 15.17 58.56
C ASP A 227 33.79 14.49 57.18
N ARG A 228 33.70 13.14 57.13
CA ARG A 228 33.72 12.39 55.87
C ARG A 228 32.49 12.63 54.99
N ILE A 229 31.31 12.79 55.59
CA ILE A 229 30.10 13.16 54.85
C ILE A 229 30.25 14.57 54.27
N LEU A 230 30.77 15.53 55.05
CA LEU A 230 31.01 16.90 54.59
C LEU A 230 32.07 16.96 53.48
N GLU A 231 33.15 16.19 53.57
CA GLU A 231 34.14 16.05 52.50
C GLU A 231 33.51 15.52 51.20
N TYR A 232 32.66 14.49 51.30
CA TYR A 232 31.95 13.94 50.14
C TYR A 232 31.02 14.98 49.50
N LEU A 233 30.23 15.70 50.32
CA LEU A 233 29.38 16.79 49.86
C LEU A 233 30.18 17.94 49.26
N ALA A 234 31.37 18.23 49.78
CA ALA A 234 32.27 19.25 49.26
C ALA A 234 32.76 18.90 47.86
N VAL A 235 33.11 17.64 47.61
CA VAL A 235 33.47 17.16 46.26
C VAL A 235 32.25 17.20 45.33
N GLN A 236 31.08 16.75 45.80
CA GLN A 236 29.83 16.78 45.03
C GLN A 236 29.38 18.21 44.68
N SER A 237 29.67 19.20 45.53
CA SER A 237 29.33 20.59 45.27
C SER A 237 30.01 21.13 44.01
N ARG A 238 31.23 20.65 43.72
CA ARG A 238 32.06 21.07 42.57
C ARG A 238 31.75 20.32 41.27
N VAL A 239 31.20 19.11 41.35
CA VAL A 239 31.02 18.23 40.18
C VAL A 239 29.54 17.96 39.90
N ASN A 240 29.08 18.21 38.67
CA ASN A 240 27.67 18.03 38.28
C ASN A 240 27.28 16.56 38.00
N LYS A 241 28.27 15.68 37.78
CA LYS A 241 28.06 14.24 37.57
C LYS A 241 28.81 13.49 38.65
N ILE A 242 28.08 12.77 39.50
CA ILE A 242 28.67 11.91 40.53
C ILE A 242 29.44 10.80 39.81
N LYS A 243 30.76 10.93 39.78
CA LYS A 243 31.70 9.89 39.31
C LYS A 243 32.54 9.32 40.47
N GLY A 244 32.14 9.60 41.72
CA GLY A 244 32.81 9.11 42.93
C GLY A 244 32.25 7.77 43.41
N PRO A 245 32.97 7.08 44.30
CA PRO A 245 32.46 5.87 44.96
C PRO A 245 31.18 6.20 45.74
N ILE A 246 30.20 5.28 45.71
CA ILE A 246 28.98 5.39 46.50
C ILE A 246 29.34 5.25 47.98
N LEU A 247 28.85 6.16 48.81
CA LEU A 247 29.10 6.14 50.24
C LEU A 247 28.35 4.96 50.87
N CYS A 248 29.09 4.03 51.49
CA CYS A 248 28.54 2.89 52.22
C CYS A 248 28.78 3.11 53.71
N LEU A 249 27.71 3.27 54.49
CA LEU A 249 27.77 3.36 55.94
C LEU A 249 27.76 1.94 56.51
N VAL A 250 28.75 1.61 57.32
CA VAL A 250 28.91 0.27 57.91
C VAL A 250 29.00 0.40 59.43
N GLY A 251 28.17 -0.36 60.15
CA GLY A 251 28.11 -0.39 61.60
C GLY A 251 27.22 -1.53 62.11
N PRO A 252 27.22 -1.81 63.43
CA PRO A 252 26.22 -2.67 64.06
C PRO A 252 24.81 -2.08 63.87
N PRO A 253 23.74 -2.88 63.97
CA PRO A 253 22.38 -2.36 63.90
C PRO A 253 22.10 -1.41 65.07
N GLY A 254 21.65 -0.19 64.76
CA GLY A 254 21.46 0.92 65.70
C GLY A 254 22.37 2.10 65.36
#